data_AF-A0A3C0ALI8-F1
#
_entry.id   AF-A0A3C0ALI8-F1
#
_cell.length_a   1.000
_cell.length_b   1.000
_cell.length_c   1.000
_cell.angle_alpha   90.00
_cell.angle_beta   90.00
_cell.angle_gamma   90.00
#
_symmetry.space_group_name_H-M   'P 1'
#
loop_
_entity.id
_entity.type
_entity.pdbx_description
1 polymer ?
#
loop_
_entity_poly.entity_id
_entity_poly.type
_entity_poly.pdbx_seq_one_letter_code
_entity_poly.pdbx_strand_id
1 'polypeptide(L)'
;MTVTCANTTSQQVSIFEMNEPINQGLNDDSMMGKRPVKESTFVEIVNSVLRCDGQAFSIRETAPTRLEITNSALMISQSLIELVGCNNKPMEGDHLELVLNHSTFVLGKGLSVMDSGAIPRELIPLHVSARNNIFFSRTNAPFVMMKGNTNENDFRQKLLAWRGSNNYFDRFSTFWTIQSQQGTTGALSMDALDWKDIWGLSGDVNSYQMEIPWISDREKLINALASELQPAQLQFTQPTDGSPTITAIDRTNAGADLVTLPELPRVIKAPRTE
;
A
#
# COMPACT_ATOMS: atom_id res chain seq x y z
N MET A 1 6.40 8.51 15.20
CA MET A 1 5.97 9.84 14.68
C MET A 1 4.47 9.84 14.41
N THR A 2 3.78 10.99 14.45
CA THR A 2 2.39 11.11 13.97
C THR A 2 2.30 12.05 12.77
N VAL A 3 1.59 11.64 11.72
CA VAL A 3 1.33 12.47 10.54
C VAL A 3 -0.15 12.42 10.20
N THR A 4 -0.74 13.57 9.92
CA THR A 4 -2.14 13.67 9.50
C THR A 4 -2.24 14.59 8.29
N CYS A 5 -2.72 14.04 7.18
CA CYS A 5 -3.07 14.75 5.96
C CYS A 5 -4.59 14.72 5.80
N ALA A 6 -5.26 15.82 6.16
CA ALA A 6 -6.70 15.99 5.94
C ALA A 6 -6.93 16.66 4.59
N ASN A 7 -7.81 16.10 3.76
CA ASN A 7 -8.13 16.71 2.48
C ASN A 7 -9.45 17.48 2.55
N THR A 8 -9.35 18.79 2.68
CA THR A 8 -10.51 19.70 2.64
C THR A 8 -10.80 20.22 1.23
N THR A 9 -10.05 19.74 0.23
CA THR A 9 -10.13 20.19 -1.16
C THR A 9 -10.55 19.04 -2.07
N SER A 10 -10.82 19.34 -3.34
CA SER A 10 -11.03 18.32 -4.37
C SER A 10 -9.73 17.91 -5.09
N GLN A 11 -8.57 18.34 -4.59
CA GLN A 11 -7.27 17.99 -5.18
C GLN A 11 -6.78 16.64 -4.67
N GLN A 12 -5.92 16.01 -5.45
CA GLN A 12 -5.20 14.83 -5.01
C GLN A 12 -4.15 15.21 -3.97
N VAL A 13 -4.07 14.44 -2.89
CA VAL A 13 -3.09 14.64 -1.82
C VAL A 13 -2.42 13.32 -1.47
N SER A 14 -1.14 13.37 -1.12
CA SER A 14 -0.39 12.22 -0.61
C SER A 14 0.49 12.66 0.56
N ILE A 15 0.89 11.71 1.42
CA ILE A 15 1.84 12.01 2.50
C ILE A 15 3.25 12.20 1.92
N PHE A 16 3.63 11.30 1.01
CA PHE A 16 4.89 11.34 0.29
C PHE A 16 4.61 11.34 -1.21
N GLU A 17 5.19 12.32 -1.90
CA GLU A 17 5.15 12.43 -3.35
C GLU A 17 6.56 12.30 -3.91
N MET A 18 6.72 11.38 -4.86
CA MET A 18 8.01 11.04 -5.48
C MET A 18 7.83 11.22 -6.99
N ASN A 19 8.52 12.19 -7.57
CA ASN A 19 8.38 12.57 -8.97
C ASN A 19 9.75 12.67 -9.63
N GLU A 20 9.80 12.32 -10.91
CA GLU A 20 11.02 12.53 -11.68
C GLU A 20 11.43 14.01 -11.69
N PRO A 21 12.72 14.31 -11.46
CA PRO A 21 13.21 15.67 -11.61
C PRO A 21 12.99 16.16 -13.04
N ILE A 22 12.43 17.36 -13.17
CA ILE A 22 12.28 18.04 -14.45
C ILE A 22 13.69 18.25 -15.04
N ASN A 23 13.95 17.74 -16.26
CA ASN A 23 15.17 17.91 -17.07
C ASN A 23 16.29 16.84 -17.00
N GLN A 24 16.07 15.62 -16.50
CA GLN A 24 17.13 14.58 -16.58
C GLN A 24 17.53 14.14 -18.01
N GLY A 25 16.78 14.55 -19.04
CA GLY A 25 17.05 14.19 -20.44
C GLY A 25 18.08 15.06 -21.19
N LEU A 26 18.67 16.08 -20.55
CA LEU A 26 19.58 17.04 -21.21
C LEU A 26 20.94 17.19 -20.53
N ASN A 27 21.41 16.19 -19.78
CA ASN A 27 22.77 16.22 -19.26
C ASN A 27 23.75 15.68 -20.32
N ASP A 28 24.82 16.44 -20.58
CA ASP A 28 25.91 16.11 -21.52
C ASP A 28 26.51 14.71 -21.30
N ASP A 29 26.39 14.15 -20.09
CA ASP A 29 26.85 12.79 -19.75
C ASP A 29 26.14 11.68 -20.56
N SER A 30 24.90 11.92 -20.99
CA SER A 30 24.15 11.03 -21.87
C SER A 30 24.77 10.95 -23.28
N MET A 31 25.51 11.98 -23.71
CA MET A 31 26.26 12.00 -24.97
C MET A 31 27.58 11.25 -24.90
N MET A 32 28.08 10.94 -23.70
CA MET A 32 29.33 10.19 -23.47
C MET A 32 29.12 8.69 -23.21
N GLY A 33 27.90 8.19 -23.43
CA GLY A 33 27.57 6.76 -23.28
C GLY A 33 27.56 6.24 -21.83
N LYS A 34 27.80 7.11 -20.84
CA LYS A 34 27.63 6.78 -19.43
C LYS A 34 26.17 7.02 -19.07
N ARG A 35 25.43 5.92 -18.86
CA ARG A 35 24.05 6.00 -18.38
C ARG A 35 24.06 6.63 -16.98
N PRO A 36 23.23 7.65 -16.70
CA PRO A 36 23.15 8.22 -15.37
C PRO A 36 22.64 7.15 -14.40
N VAL A 37 23.36 6.95 -13.30
CA VAL A 37 22.89 6.12 -12.17
C VAL A 37 21.80 6.91 -11.47
N LYS A 38 20.57 6.37 -11.41
CA LYS A 38 19.51 6.98 -10.61
C LYS A 38 19.84 6.78 -9.14
N GLU A 39 19.77 7.84 -8.34
CA GLU A 39 19.94 7.74 -6.89
C GLU A 39 18.81 6.91 -6.29
N SER A 40 19.14 6.07 -5.31
CA SER A 40 18.15 5.24 -4.62
C SER A 40 17.58 5.98 -3.42
N THR A 41 16.26 6.03 -3.32
CA THR A 41 15.56 6.66 -2.19
C THR A 41 15.24 5.61 -1.12
N PHE A 42 15.54 5.90 0.15
CA PHE A 42 15.15 5.06 1.28
C PHE A 42 14.24 5.84 2.24
N VAL A 43 13.06 5.30 2.51
CA VAL A 43 12.12 5.85 3.50
C VAL A 43 11.80 4.77 4.53
N GLU A 44 12.06 5.08 5.79
CA GLU A 44 11.76 4.20 6.92
C GLU A 44 10.70 4.84 7.82
N ILE A 45 9.65 4.07 8.12
CA ILE A 45 8.53 4.45 8.99
C ILE A 45 8.44 3.42 10.11
N VAL A 46 8.83 3.83 11.31
CA VAL A 46 8.87 2.96 12.49
C VAL A 46 8.05 3.59 13.62
N ASN A 47 7.30 2.78 14.36
CA ASN A 47 6.56 3.20 15.56
C ASN A 47 5.75 4.49 15.31
N SER A 48 4.94 4.45 14.24
CA SER A 48 4.33 5.64 13.69
C SER A 48 2.84 5.47 13.38
N VAL A 49 2.14 6.60 13.39
CA VAL A 49 0.73 6.69 13.03
C VAL A 49 0.62 7.65 11.86
N LEU A 50 0.19 7.15 10.70
CA LEU A 50 -0.06 7.97 9.52
C LEU A 50 -1.54 7.93 9.17
N ARG A 51 -2.11 9.11 8.95
CA ARG A 51 -3.52 9.25 8.58
C ARG A 51 -3.64 10.17 7.37
N CYS A 52 -4.32 9.73 6.33
CA CYS A 52 -4.44 10.50 5.10
C CYS A 52 -5.78 10.28 4.41
N ASP A 53 -6.48 11.36 4.05
CA ASP A 53 -7.67 11.28 3.21
C ASP A 53 -7.36 11.06 1.71
N GLY A 54 -6.08 11.09 1.35
CA GLY A 54 -5.54 10.74 0.03
C GLY A 54 -4.73 9.43 0.04
N GLN A 55 -3.62 9.40 -0.70
CA GLN A 55 -2.67 8.27 -0.70
C GLN A 55 -1.62 8.40 0.42
N ALA A 56 -0.97 7.29 0.82
CA ALA A 56 0.24 7.41 1.63
C ALA A 56 1.44 7.80 0.75
N PHE A 57 1.70 7.03 -0.31
CA PHE A 57 2.77 7.28 -1.27
C PHE A 57 2.19 7.43 -2.68
N SER A 58 2.50 8.53 -3.36
CA SER A 58 2.26 8.70 -4.81
C SER A 58 3.60 8.79 -5.51
N ILE A 59 3.89 7.82 -6.37
CA ILE A 59 5.19 7.65 -7.02
C ILE A 59 5.00 7.69 -8.52
N ARG A 60 5.61 8.69 -9.15
CA ARG A 60 5.68 8.89 -10.59
C ARG A 60 7.14 9.06 -10.99
N GLU A 61 7.90 8.00 -10.77
CA GLU A 61 9.28 7.88 -11.21
C GLU A 61 9.70 6.43 -11.35
N THR A 62 10.88 6.23 -11.95
CA THR A 62 11.48 4.90 -12.17
C THR A 62 12.86 4.77 -11.54
N ALA A 63 13.16 5.58 -10.53
CA ALA A 63 14.33 5.41 -9.68
C ALA A 63 14.09 4.29 -8.65
N PRO A 64 15.09 3.42 -8.39
CA PRO A 64 14.99 2.44 -7.31
C PRO A 64 14.64 3.11 -5.99
N THR A 65 13.71 2.53 -5.26
CA THR A 65 13.27 3.09 -3.97
C THR A 65 12.99 1.94 -3.02
N ARG A 66 13.31 2.11 -1.74
CA ARG A 66 12.95 1.17 -0.68
C ARG A 66 12.15 1.88 0.39
N LEU A 67 10.97 1.33 0.66
CA LEU A 67 10.02 1.80 1.67
C LEU A 67 9.89 0.73 2.74
N GLU A 68 10.20 1.07 3.98
CA GLU A 68 10.02 0.16 5.11
C GLU A 68 9.01 0.72 6.10
N ILE A 69 8.04 -0.10 6.47
CA ILE A 69 7.00 0.25 7.43
C ILE A 69 6.98 -0.84 8.50
N THR A 70 7.45 -0.49 9.69
CA THR A 70 7.55 -1.39 10.83
C THR A 70 6.75 -0.86 12.02
N ASN A 71 6.00 -1.74 12.66
CA ASN A 71 5.23 -1.43 13.88
C ASN A 71 4.47 -0.11 13.77
N SER A 72 3.62 0.02 12.76
CA SER A 72 2.96 1.28 12.44
C SER A 72 1.48 1.10 12.09
N ALA A 73 0.68 2.10 12.44
CA ALA A 73 -0.74 2.16 12.09
C ALA A 73 -0.95 3.18 10.97
N LEU A 74 -1.52 2.73 9.85
CA LEU A 74 -1.78 3.58 8.70
C LEU A 74 -3.27 3.54 8.37
N MET A 75 -3.93 4.71 8.45
CA MET A 75 -5.32 4.88 8.04
C MET A 75 -5.37 5.77 6.81
N ILE A 76 -5.65 5.18 5.65
CA ILE A 76 -5.49 5.80 4.35
C ILE A 76 -6.79 5.64 3.54
N SER A 77 -7.41 6.74 3.12
CA SER A 77 -8.67 6.71 2.37
C SER A 77 -8.50 6.25 0.92
N GLN A 78 -7.29 6.28 0.36
CA GLN A 78 -6.97 5.71 -0.96
C GLN A 78 -6.10 4.46 -0.79
N SER A 79 -5.06 4.27 -1.61
CA SER A 79 -4.11 3.17 -1.52
C SER A 79 -2.89 3.52 -0.67
N LEU A 80 -2.20 2.51 -0.16
CA LEU A 80 -0.90 2.71 0.48
C LEU A 80 0.10 3.25 -0.55
N ILE A 81 0.19 2.62 -1.72
CA ILE A 81 1.04 3.05 -2.83
C ILE A 81 0.20 3.32 -4.06
N GLU A 82 0.46 4.42 -4.73
CA GLU A 82 0.03 4.68 -6.09
C GLU A 82 1.26 4.80 -6.98
N LEU A 83 1.35 3.94 -7.99
CA LEU A 83 2.37 4.00 -9.03
C LEU A 83 1.75 4.56 -10.30
N VAL A 84 2.26 5.69 -10.75
CA VAL A 84 1.80 6.33 -11.98
C VAL A 84 2.88 6.25 -13.03
N GLY A 85 2.53 5.72 -14.19
CA GLY A 85 3.47 5.56 -15.29
C GLY A 85 4.11 6.89 -15.69
N CYS A 86 5.42 6.83 -15.97
CA CYS A 86 6.22 7.95 -16.47
C CYS A 86 6.87 7.62 -17.82
N ASN A 87 7.60 8.58 -18.39
CA ASN A 87 8.19 8.42 -19.72
C ASN A 87 9.55 7.71 -19.69
N ASN A 88 10.23 7.69 -18.54
CA ASN A 88 11.51 7.02 -18.43
C ASN A 88 11.33 5.53 -18.17
N LYS A 89 12.18 4.73 -18.79
CA LYS A 89 12.20 3.30 -18.57
C LYS A 89 12.99 2.96 -17.29
N PRO A 90 12.50 2.05 -16.43
CA PRO A 90 13.34 1.41 -15.41
C PRO A 90 14.53 0.70 -16.07
N MET A 91 15.69 0.77 -15.44
CA MET A 91 16.83 -0.05 -15.83
C MET A 91 16.63 -1.49 -15.36
N GLU A 92 17.41 -2.43 -15.92
CA GLU A 92 17.38 -3.81 -15.48
C GLU A 92 17.80 -3.89 -14.00
N GLY A 93 16.93 -4.47 -13.16
CA GLY A 93 17.12 -4.54 -11.71
C GLY A 93 16.46 -3.40 -10.92
N ASP A 94 16.04 -2.31 -11.57
CA ASP A 94 15.31 -1.23 -10.89
C ASP A 94 13.94 -1.73 -10.43
N HIS A 95 13.65 -1.53 -9.15
CA HIS A 95 12.36 -1.83 -8.55
C HIS A 95 12.11 -0.95 -7.33
N LEU A 96 10.83 -0.83 -6.97
CA LEU A 96 10.38 -0.32 -5.69
C LEU A 96 10.26 -1.50 -4.72
N GLU A 97 11.08 -1.51 -3.68
CA GLU A 97 11.00 -2.47 -2.59
C GLU A 97 10.09 -1.94 -1.49
N LEU A 98 9.04 -2.68 -1.14
CA LEU A 98 8.14 -2.38 -0.03
C LEU A 98 8.25 -3.47 1.03
N VAL A 99 8.73 -3.11 2.21
CA VAL A 99 8.85 -4.02 3.35
C VAL A 99 7.85 -3.60 4.43
N LEU A 100 6.93 -4.49 4.78
CA LEU A 100 5.89 -4.26 5.77
C LEU A 100 6.02 -5.27 6.90
N ASN A 101 6.17 -4.80 8.14
CA ASN A 101 6.30 -5.68 9.29
C ASN A 101 5.47 -5.17 10.48
N HIS A 102 4.73 -6.05 11.14
CA HIS A 102 3.96 -5.71 12.35
C HIS A 102 3.10 -4.44 12.19
N SER A 103 2.44 -4.25 11.06
CA SER A 103 1.72 -3.01 10.80
C SER A 103 0.24 -3.26 10.55
N THR A 104 -0.59 -2.30 10.97
CA THR A 104 -2.04 -2.34 10.78
C THR A 104 -2.43 -1.27 9.77
N PHE A 105 -3.04 -1.69 8.67
CA PHE A 105 -3.42 -0.85 7.56
C PHE A 105 -4.95 -0.83 7.40
N VAL A 106 -5.54 0.36 7.44
CA VAL A 106 -6.95 0.59 7.12
C VAL A 106 -6.99 1.36 5.81
N LEU A 107 -7.37 0.69 4.72
CA LEU A 107 -7.14 1.16 3.34
C LEU A 107 -8.46 1.32 2.58
N GLY A 108 -8.60 2.39 1.80
CA GLY A 108 -9.76 2.61 0.95
C GLY A 108 -9.63 2.03 -0.47
N LYS A 109 -8.41 1.89 -1.00
CA LYS A 109 -8.12 1.32 -2.33
C LYS A 109 -7.02 0.25 -2.31
N GLY A 110 -6.95 -0.53 -1.23
CA GLY A 110 -6.00 -1.62 -1.09
C GLY A 110 -4.54 -1.16 -0.93
N LEU A 111 -3.62 -2.11 -1.11
CA LEU A 111 -2.18 -1.91 -0.99
C LEU A 111 -1.65 -1.00 -2.11
N SER A 112 -1.91 -1.36 -3.36
CA SER A 112 -1.30 -0.68 -4.49
C SER A 112 -2.25 -0.46 -5.64
N VAL A 113 -2.21 0.74 -6.20
CA VAL A 113 -2.83 1.08 -7.49
C VAL A 113 -1.71 1.42 -8.47
N MET A 114 -1.64 0.70 -9.59
CA MET A 114 -0.68 0.96 -10.65
C MET A 114 -1.43 1.38 -11.92
N ASP A 115 -1.08 2.53 -12.47
CA ASP A 115 -1.73 3.11 -13.64
C ASP A 115 -0.69 3.52 -14.68
N SER A 116 -0.54 2.74 -15.76
CA SER A 116 0.33 3.10 -16.88
C SER A 116 -0.31 4.11 -17.84
N GLY A 117 -1.53 4.58 -17.56
CA GLY A 117 -2.22 5.60 -18.34
C GLY A 117 -2.81 5.09 -19.65
N ALA A 118 -3.43 6.00 -20.40
CA ALA A 118 -4.06 5.69 -21.69
C ALA A 118 -3.06 5.64 -22.87
N ILE A 119 -1.93 6.31 -22.71
CA ILE A 119 -0.79 6.22 -23.63
C ILE A 119 0.28 5.34 -22.99
N PRO A 120 1.10 4.60 -23.77
CA PRO A 120 2.15 3.75 -23.20
C PRO A 120 3.09 4.55 -22.31
N ARG A 121 3.14 4.21 -21.03
CA ARG A 121 4.09 4.74 -20.04
C ARG A 121 4.66 3.58 -19.25
N GLU A 122 5.85 3.80 -18.73
CA GLU A 122 6.60 2.78 -18.01
C GLU A 122 6.28 2.86 -16.52
N LEU A 123 6.10 1.70 -15.90
CA LEU A 123 5.93 1.55 -14.45
C LEU A 123 7.19 0.91 -13.88
N ILE A 124 7.60 1.36 -12.69
CA ILE A 124 8.63 0.65 -11.92
C ILE A 124 8.01 -0.64 -11.32
N PRO A 125 8.69 -1.80 -11.40
CA PRO A 125 8.25 -3.02 -10.71
C PRO A 125 8.13 -2.80 -9.20
N LEU A 126 7.09 -3.36 -8.57
CA LEU A 126 6.88 -3.35 -7.13
C LEU A 126 7.19 -4.72 -6.54
N HIS A 127 8.17 -4.79 -5.64
CA HIS A 127 8.50 -5.98 -4.87
C HIS A 127 8.05 -5.80 -3.43
N VAL A 128 7.12 -6.64 -2.97
CA VAL A 128 6.55 -6.52 -1.61
C VAL A 128 6.97 -7.69 -0.74
N SER A 129 7.53 -7.38 0.42
CA SER A 129 7.74 -8.32 1.53
C SER A 129 6.86 -7.91 2.70
N ALA A 130 5.80 -8.66 2.98
CA ALA A 130 4.83 -8.37 4.03
C ALA A 130 4.81 -9.47 5.08
N ARG A 131 5.09 -9.14 6.34
CA ARG A 131 5.05 -10.07 7.46
C ARG A 131 4.27 -9.55 8.67
N ASN A 132 3.47 -10.42 9.27
CA ASN A 132 2.79 -10.16 10.53
C ASN A 132 1.90 -8.90 10.49
N ASN A 133 1.26 -8.62 9.35
CA ASN A 133 0.44 -7.41 9.18
C ASN A 133 -1.06 -7.70 9.24
N ILE A 134 -1.84 -6.66 9.52
CA ILE A 134 -3.30 -6.66 9.38
C ILE A 134 -3.68 -5.65 8.30
N PHE A 135 -4.42 -6.09 7.28
CA PHE A 135 -4.97 -5.26 6.23
C PHE A 135 -6.49 -5.26 6.33
N PHE A 136 -7.09 -4.09 6.45
CA PHE A 136 -8.54 -3.88 6.49
C PHE A 136 -8.98 -3.03 5.30
N SER A 137 -9.91 -3.53 4.50
CA SER A 137 -10.53 -2.74 3.43
C SER A 137 -11.73 -1.94 3.93
N ARG A 138 -11.73 -0.64 3.64
CA ARG A 138 -12.88 0.26 3.88
C ARG A 138 -13.90 0.24 2.75
N THR A 139 -13.55 -0.32 1.60
CA THR A 139 -14.43 -0.38 0.42
C THR A 139 -14.40 -1.77 -0.21
N ASN A 140 -15.04 -1.95 -1.37
CA ASN A 140 -14.94 -3.19 -2.15
C ASN A 140 -13.78 -3.14 -3.18
N ALA A 141 -12.85 -2.19 -3.03
CA ALA A 141 -11.67 -2.12 -3.89
C ALA A 141 -10.77 -3.36 -3.70
N PRO A 142 -10.08 -3.80 -4.75
CA PRO A 142 -9.16 -4.93 -4.66
C PRO A 142 -7.92 -4.57 -3.83
N PHE A 143 -7.22 -5.59 -3.34
CA PHE A 143 -5.94 -5.39 -2.63
C PHE A 143 -4.86 -4.80 -3.55
N VAL A 144 -4.77 -5.26 -4.79
CA VAL A 144 -3.91 -4.72 -5.85
C VAL A 144 -4.76 -4.41 -7.08
N MET A 145 -4.64 -3.18 -7.61
CA MET A 145 -5.24 -2.79 -8.88
C MET A 145 -4.16 -2.38 -9.86
N MET A 146 -4.20 -2.94 -11.07
CA MET A 146 -3.35 -2.56 -12.19
C MET A 146 -4.21 -2.20 -13.39
N LYS A 147 -3.93 -1.07 -14.04
CA LYS A 147 -4.65 -0.67 -15.25
C LYS A 147 -3.79 0.18 -16.18
N GLY A 148 -4.19 0.25 -17.44
CA GLY A 148 -3.60 1.16 -18.42
C GLY A 148 -3.05 0.46 -19.64
N ASN A 149 -2.17 1.16 -20.36
CA ASN A 149 -1.59 0.77 -21.62
C ASN A 149 -0.31 -0.07 -21.44
N THR A 150 -0.43 -1.13 -20.63
CA THR A 150 0.55 -2.20 -20.46
C THR A 150 -0.16 -3.53 -20.68
N ASN A 151 0.48 -4.49 -21.34
CA ASN A 151 -0.14 -5.78 -21.58
C ASN A 151 -0.34 -6.58 -20.27
N GLU A 152 -1.31 -7.48 -20.28
CA GLU A 152 -1.72 -8.27 -19.11
C GLU A 152 -0.58 -9.15 -18.55
N ASN A 153 0.24 -9.73 -19.43
CA ASN A 153 1.36 -10.58 -19.03
C ASN A 153 2.44 -9.79 -18.30
N ASP A 154 2.77 -8.59 -18.76
CA ASP A 154 3.75 -7.72 -18.10
C ASP A 154 3.23 -7.24 -16.74
N PHE A 155 1.95 -6.88 -16.63
CA PHE A 155 1.32 -6.63 -15.33
C PHE A 155 1.49 -7.81 -14.38
N ARG A 156 1.21 -9.04 -14.84
CA ARG A 156 1.22 -10.23 -14.00
C ARG A 156 2.62 -10.73 -13.64
N GLN A 157 3.56 -10.69 -14.58
CA GLN A 157 4.85 -11.39 -14.45
C GLN A 157 6.02 -10.46 -14.13
N LYS A 158 5.90 -9.15 -14.41
CA LYS A 158 7.04 -8.21 -14.30
C LYS A 158 6.82 -7.08 -13.31
N LEU A 159 5.58 -6.64 -13.11
CA LEU A 159 5.31 -5.41 -12.36
C LEU A 159 5.01 -5.62 -10.88
N LEU A 160 4.70 -6.85 -10.47
CA LEU A 160 4.51 -7.20 -9.07
C LEU A 160 5.28 -8.47 -8.72
N ALA A 161 5.97 -8.44 -7.60
CA ALA A 161 6.44 -9.62 -6.90
C ALA A 161 5.94 -9.55 -5.45
N TRP A 162 5.41 -10.66 -4.93
CA TRP A 162 4.87 -10.74 -3.58
C TRP A 162 5.57 -11.81 -2.75
N ARG A 163 5.87 -11.46 -1.50
CA ARG A 163 6.28 -12.39 -0.45
C ARG A 163 5.54 -12.05 0.84
N GLY A 164 4.57 -12.88 1.21
CA GLY A 164 3.74 -12.73 2.40
C GLY A 164 4.02 -13.79 3.46
N SER A 165 3.94 -13.41 4.74
CA SER A 165 3.87 -14.36 5.85
C SER A 165 3.03 -13.86 7.03
N ASN A 166 2.10 -14.68 7.52
CA ASN A 166 1.25 -14.35 8.67
C ASN A 166 0.50 -13.00 8.53
N ASN A 167 0.00 -12.73 7.34
CA ASN A 167 -0.80 -11.52 7.09
C ASN A 167 -2.29 -11.85 7.21
N TYR A 168 -3.05 -10.92 7.76
CA TYR A 168 -4.49 -11.06 7.95
C TYR A 168 -5.20 -10.03 7.09
N PHE A 169 -6.21 -10.48 6.33
CA PHE A 169 -6.96 -9.68 5.38
C PHE A 169 -8.43 -9.66 5.77
N ASP A 170 -8.92 -8.47 6.09
CA ASP A 170 -10.31 -8.22 6.43
C ASP A 170 -10.98 -7.42 5.30
N ARG A 171 -12.17 -7.86 4.90
CA ARG A 171 -13.02 -7.25 3.85
C ARG A 171 -12.46 -7.18 2.42
N PHE A 172 -11.37 -7.89 2.11
CA PHE A 172 -10.91 -8.03 0.72
C PHE A 172 -11.58 -9.24 0.05
N SER A 173 -12.58 -9.00 -0.81
CA SER A 173 -13.15 -10.06 -1.67
C SER A 173 -12.31 -10.33 -2.92
N THR A 174 -11.61 -9.31 -3.40
CA THR A 174 -10.77 -9.36 -4.60
C THR A 174 -9.35 -8.98 -4.21
N PHE A 175 -8.37 -9.80 -4.59
CA PHE A 175 -6.97 -9.56 -4.27
C PHE A 175 -6.25 -8.84 -5.39
N TRP A 176 -6.55 -9.18 -6.64
CA TRP A 176 -5.85 -8.57 -7.77
C TRP A 176 -6.79 -8.34 -8.95
N THR A 177 -6.83 -7.11 -9.45
CA THR A 177 -7.48 -6.80 -10.72
C THR A 177 -6.48 -6.25 -11.73
N ILE A 178 -6.54 -6.72 -12.98
CA ILE A 178 -5.74 -6.24 -14.10
C ILE A 178 -6.68 -5.77 -15.21
N GLN A 179 -6.53 -4.52 -15.64
CA GLN A 179 -7.28 -3.93 -16.75
C GLN A 179 -6.31 -3.37 -17.81
N SER A 180 -5.88 -4.25 -18.72
CA SER A 180 -5.01 -3.90 -19.84
C SER A 180 -5.81 -3.27 -20.99
N GLN A 181 -5.26 -2.23 -21.62
CA GLN A 181 -5.78 -1.67 -22.88
C GLN A 181 -5.19 -2.33 -24.14
N GLN A 182 -4.13 -3.14 -23.99
CA GLN A 182 -3.44 -3.80 -25.10
C GLN A 182 -3.96 -5.22 -25.38
N GLY A 183 -5.00 -5.68 -24.66
CA GLY A 183 -5.58 -7.03 -24.78
C GLY A 183 -7.02 -7.02 -25.29
N THR A 184 -7.52 -8.19 -25.67
CA THR A 184 -8.93 -8.41 -26.05
C THR A 184 -9.79 -8.92 -24.89
N THR A 185 -9.15 -9.36 -23.80
CA THR A 185 -9.79 -9.77 -22.56
C THR A 185 -10.21 -8.55 -21.76
N GLY A 186 -11.39 -8.61 -21.15
CA GLY A 186 -11.87 -7.57 -20.22
C GLY A 186 -11.02 -7.51 -18.95
N ALA A 187 -11.49 -6.79 -17.93
CA ALA A 187 -10.80 -6.75 -16.64
C ALA A 187 -10.71 -8.16 -16.04
N LEU A 188 -9.50 -8.61 -15.75
CA LEU A 188 -9.23 -9.83 -15.00
C LEU A 188 -9.35 -9.52 -13.50
N SER A 189 -10.03 -10.38 -12.75
CA SER A 189 -10.23 -10.25 -11.31
C SER A 189 -9.91 -11.58 -10.65
N MET A 190 -9.05 -11.55 -9.64
CA MET A 190 -8.53 -12.70 -8.92
C MET A 190 -8.89 -12.61 -7.45
N ASP A 191 -9.34 -13.72 -6.88
CA ASP A 191 -9.65 -13.83 -5.47
C ASP A 191 -8.43 -14.29 -4.63
N ALA A 192 -8.66 -14.63 -3.37
CA ALA A 192 -7.61 -15.07 -2.45
C ALA A 192 -7.02 -16.46 -2.82
N LEU A 193 -7.79 -17.34 -3.47
CA LEU A 193 -7.32 -18.64 -3.93
C LEU A 193 -6.42 -18.46 -5.15
N ASP A 194 -6.86 -17.68 -6.14
CA ASP A 194 -6.06 -17.33 -7.31
C ASP A 194 -4.73 -16.67 -6.91
N TRP A 195 -4.77 -15.76 -5.93
CA TRP A 195 -3.58 -15.11 -5.37
C TRP A 195 -2.57 -16.13 -4.82
N LYS A 196 -3.05 -17.10 -4.03
CA LYS A 196 -2.20 -18.16 -3.47
C LYS A 196 -1.66 -19.10 -4.53
N ASP A 197 -2.43 -19.39 -5.57
CA ASP A 197 -1.99 -20.23 -6.68
C ASP A 197 -0.88 -19.55 -7.50
N ILE A 198 -0.93 -18.23 -7.65
CA ILE A 198 0.09 -17.45 -8.39
C ILE A 198 1.41 -17.41 -7.64
N TRP A 199 1.38 -17.04 -6.35
CA TRP A 199 2.60 -16.88 -5.56
C TRP A 199 3.11 -18.21 -4.96
N GLY A 200 2.26 -19.22 -4.95
CA GLY A 200 2.51 -20.53 -4.36
C GLY A 200 2.52 -20.52 -2.83
N LEU A 201 2.46 -21.72 -2.26
CA LEU A 201 2.45 -21.93 -0.81
C LEU A 201 3.73 -21.45 -0.09
N SER A 202 4.81 -21.20 -0.82
CA SER A 202 6.06 -20.62 -0.29
C SER A 202 6.12 -19.09 -0.43
N GLY A 203 5.32 -18.51 -1.33
CA GLY A 203 5.26 -17.07 -1.57
C GLY A 203 4.31 -16.34 -0.64
N ASP A 204 3.19 -16.95 -0.25
CA ASP A 204 2.23 -16.37 0.71
C ASP A 204 1.87 -17.37 1.83
N VAL A 205 2.69 -17.39 2.88
CA VAL A 205 2.66 -18.42 3.93
C VAL A 205 1.77 -17.99 5.08
N ASN A 206 0.84 -18.85 5.53
CA ASN A 206 -0.03 -18.58 6.70
C ASN A 206 -0.77 -17.24 6.60
N SER A 207 -1.19 -16.85 5.41
CA SER A 207 -2.03 -15.67 5.20
C SER A 207 -3.51 -16.06 5.28
N TYR A 208 -4.28 -15.29 6.04
CA TYR A 208 -5.67 -15.60 6.39
C TYR A 208 -6.59 -14.46 5.97
N GLN A 209 -7.66 -14.81 5.26
CA GLN A 209 -8.79 -13.92 5.05
C GLN A 209 -9.82 -14.20 6.14
N MET A 210 -10.08 -13.22 7.01
CA MET A 210 -11.01 -13.38 8.12
C MET A 210 -11.52 -12.04 8.61
N GLU A 211 -12.63 -12.09 9.34
CA GLU A 211 -13.12 -10.92 10.08
C GLU A 211 -12.24 -10.69 11.31
N ILE A 212 -11.69 -9.49 11.43
CA ILE A 212 -10.91 -9.12 12.61
C ILE A 212 -11.89 -8.65 13.69
N PRO A 213 -11.83 -9.20 14.90
CA PRO A 213 -12.74 -8.84 16.00
C PRO A 213 -12.30 -7.52 16.65
N TRP A 214 -12.47 -6.42 15.92
CA TRP A 214 -12.22 -5.07 16.41
C TRP A 214 -13.06 -4.77 17.66
N ILE A 215 -12.46 -4.16 18.67
CA ILE A 215 -13.17 -3.67 19.87
C ILE A 215 -14.06 -2.49 19.50
N SER A 216 -13.57 -1.65 18.58
CA SER A 216 -14.35 -0.54 18.05
C SER A 216 -15.39 -0.99 17.05
N ASP A 217 -16.46 -0.21 16.95
CA ASP A 217 -17.49 -0.37 15.94
C ASP A 217 -16.89 -0.38 14.52
N ARG A 218 -17.06 -1.51 13.83
CA ARG A 218 -16.53 -1.76 12.49
C ARG A 218 -17.06 -0.75 11.46
N GLU A 219 -18.31 -0.31 11.60
CA GLU A 219 -18.88 0.70 10.70
C GLU A 219 -18.16 2.05 10.81
N LYS A 220 -17.56 2.36 11.97
CA LYS A 220 -16.73 3.57 12.09
C LYS A 220 -15.42 3.44 11.31
N LEU A 221 -14.79 2.26 11.29
CA LEU A 221 -13.57 2.03 10.50
C LEU A 221 -13.84 2.17 8.99
N ILE A 222 -15.05 1.80 8.56
CA ILE A 222 -15.48 1.90 7.17
C ILE A 222 -15.79 3.36 6.81
N ASN A 223 -16.64 4.03 7.58
CA ASN A 223 -17.29 5.27 7.16
C ASN A 223 -16.59 6.57 7.63
N ALA A 224 -15.79 6.55 8.70
CA ALA A 224 -15.15 7.77 9.21
C ALA A 224 -14.06 8.30 8.26
N LEU A 225 -13.76 9.60 8.27
CA LEU A 225 -12.61 10.11 7.52
C LEU A 225 -11.31 9.48 8.06
N ALA A 226 -10.38 9.16 7.16
CA ALA A 226 -9.12 8.53 7.57
C ALA A 226 -8.32 9.47 8.49
N SER A 227 -8.37 10.77 8.20
CA SER A 227 -7.77 11.83 9.02
C SER A 227 -8.40 11.98 10.41
N GLU A 228 -9.55 11.36 10.68
CA GLU A 228 -10.24 11.41 11.98
C GLU A 228 -10.04 10.14 12.81
N LEU A 229 -9.72 9.00 12.17
CA LEU A 229 -9.50 7.73 12.86
C LEU A 229 -8.36 7.84 13.89
N GLN A 230 -8.49 7.11 15.00
CA GLN A 230 -7.50 7.08 16.09
C GLN A 230 -6.89 5.68 16.23
N PRO A 231 -5.62 5.55 16.65
CA PRO A 231 -5.00 4.25 16.92
C PRO A 231 -5.80 3.38 17.88
N ALA A 232 -6.42 3.98 18.90
CA ALA A 232 -7.28 3.27 19.84
C ALA A 232 -8.45 2.52 19.17
N GLN A 233 -8.88 2.97 17.99
CA GLN A 233 -9.94 2.30 17.24
C GLN A 233 -9.47 1.03 16.51
N LEU A 234 -8.16 0.81 16.43
CA LEU A 234 -7.55 -0.36 15.82
C LEU A 234 -7.29 -1.47 16.85
N GLN A 235 -7.80 -1.33 18.08
CA GLN A 235 -7.73 -2.40 19.06
C GLN A 235 -8.68 -3.53 18.68
N PHE A 236 -8.25 -4.76 18.87
CA PHE A 236 -9.02 -5.97 18.61
C PHE A 236 -8.80 -6.99 19.74
N THR A 237 -9.76 -7.89 19.92
CA THR A 237 -9.61 -9.05 20.81
C THR A 237 -9.07 -10.25 20.04
N GLN A 238 -8.70 -11.33 20.71
CA GLN A 238 -8.44 -12.58 19.98
C GLN A 238 -9.76 -13.21 19.51
N PRO A 239 -9.79 -13.86 18.32
CA PRO A 239 -10.94 -14.65 17.90
C PRO A 239 -11.23 -15.77 18.90
N THR A 240 -12.49 -15.96 19.27
CA THR A 240 -12.93 -17.01 20.23
C THR A 240 -13.71 -18.14 19.55
N ASP A 241 -13.96 -18.03 18.25
CA ASP A 241 -14.82 -18.91 17.46
C ASP A 241 -14.07 -20.11 16.83
N GLY A 242 -12.81 -20.32 17.22
CA GLY A 242 -11.95 -21.35 16.64
C GLY A 242 -11.21 -20.92 15.37
N SER A 243 -11.38 -19.66 14.92
CA SER A 243 -10.54 -19.07 13.89
C SER A 243 -9.06 -19.02 14.32
N PRO A 244 -8.11 -18.99 13.37
CA PRO A 244 -6.69 -18.85 13.69
C PRO A 244 -6.44 -17.65 14.61
N THR A 245 -5.68 -17.86 15.67
CA THR A 245 -5.26 -16.78 16.57
C THR A 245 -4.45 -15.74 15.80
N ILE A 246 -4.67 -14.46 16.09
CA ILE A 246 -3.94 -13.35 15.48
C ILE A 246 -2.61 -13.19 16.22
N THR A 247 -1.67 -14.09 15.95
CA THR A 247 -0.35 -14.15 16.58
C THR A 247 0.68 -14.60 15.56
N ALA A 248 1.76 -13.84 15.44
CA ALA A 248 2.93 -14.14 14.63
C ALA A 248 3.72 -15.37 15.15
N ILE A 249 4.52 -15.97 14.28
CA ILE A 249 5.33 -17.17 14.58
C ILE A 249 6.38 -16.92 15.68
N ASP A 250 6.89 -15.70 15.75
CA ASP A 250 7.80 -15.21 16.81
C ASP A 250 7.06 -14.94 18.14
N ARG A 251 5.78 -15.33 18.24
CA ARG A 251 4.89 -15.19 19.40
C ARG A 251 4.51 -13.75 19.73
N THR A 252 4.78 -12.80 18.84
CA THR A 252 4.25 -11.44 18.93
C THR A 252 2.87 -11.37 18.24
N ASN A 253 2.07 -10.32 18.45
CA ASN A 253 0.79 -10.20 17.75
C ASN A 253 1.00 -9.68 16.31
N ALA A 254 0.19 -10.15 15.36
CA ALA A 254 0.15 -9.51 14.04
C ALA A 254 -0.53 -8.13 14.15
N GLY A 255 -0.13 -7.22 13.26
CA GLY A 255 -0.51 -5.80 13.33
C GLY A 255 0.41 -4.99 14.25
N ALA A 256 0.10 -3.70 14.35
CA ALA A 256 0.87 -2.75 15.15
C ALA A 256 0.64 -2.91 16.65
N ASP A 257 1.70 -2.79 17.44
CA ASP A 257 1.63 -2.64 18.89
C ASP A 257 1.20 -1.21 19.25
N LEU A 258 -0.12 -1.04 19.36
CA LEU A 258 -0.77 0.24 19.61
C LEU A 258 -0.34 0.91 20.92
N VAL A 259 0.21 0.16 21.89
CA VAL A 259 0.70 0.72 23.16
C VAL A 259 2.00 1.49 22.95
N THR A 260 2.81 1.06 21.98
CA THR A 260 4.10 1.69 21.65
C THR A 260 3.96 2.84 20.65
N LEU A 261 2.80 2.97 20.01
CA LEU A 261 2.55 4.02 19.04
C LEU A 261 2.39 5.39 19.72
N PRO A 262 2.85 6.47 19.07
CA PRO A 262 2.69 7.81 19.60
C PRO A 262 1.21 8.22 19.66
N GLU A 263 0.84 8.93 20.72
CA GLU A 263 -0.49 9.51 20.84
C GLU A 263 -0.69 10.61 19.79
N LEU A 264 -1.91 10.68 19.24
CA LEU A 264 -2.29 11.79 18.36
C LEU A 264 -2.50 13.06 19.18
N PRO A 265 -2.11 14.24 18.66
CA PRO A 265 -2.43 15.50 19.30
C PRO A 265 -3.95 15.61 19.49
N ARG A 266 -4.40 15.83 20.73
CA ARG A 266 -5.82 16.09 20.99
C ARG A 266 -6.20 17.37 20.24
N VAL A 267 -7.09 17.26 19.24
CA VAL A 267 -7.66 18.43 18.59
C VAL A 267 -8.50 19.17 19.62
N ILE A 268 -7.94 20.22 20.22
CA ILE A 268 -8.71 21.19 20.99
C ILE A 268 -9.62 21.87 19.96
N LYS A 269 -10.89 21.48 19.93
CA LYS A 269 -11.90 22.23 19.17
C LYS A 269 -11.83 23.67 19.69
N ALA A 270 -11.35 24.60 18.86
CA ALA A 270 -11.49 26.01 19.16
C ALA A 270 -12.98 26.29 19.40
N PRO A 271 -13.35 27.07 20.43
CA PRO A 271 -14.75 27.40 20.67
C PRO A 271 -15.30 28.05 19.40
N ARG A 272 -16.42 27.52 18.90
CA ARG A 272 -17.19 28.17 17.84
C ARG A 272 -17.56 29.55 18.37
N THR A 273 -16.98 30.60 17.82
CA THR A 273 -17.55 31.94 17.91
C THR A 273 -18.87 31.92 17.15
N GLU A 274 -19.97 31.99 17.89
CA GLU A 274 -21.30 32.32 17.39
C GLU A 274 -21.35 33.74 16.81
#